data_AF-A0A497SK29-F1
#
_entry.id   AF-A0A497SK29-F1
#
_cell.length_a   1.000
_cell.length_b   1.000
_cell.length_c   1.000
_cell.angle_alpha   90.00
_cell.angle_beta   90.00
_cell.angle_gamma   90.00
#
_symmetry.space_group_name_H-M   'P 1'
#
loop_
_entity.id
_entity.type
_entity.pdbx_description
1 polymer ?
#
loop_
_entity_poly.entity_id
_entity_poly.type
_entity_poly.pdbx_seq_one_letter_code
_entity_poly.pdbx_strand_id
1 'polypeptide(L)'
;MKVSYDRIGNTRIRYKGTKKSIFDKVNEVKIDLKEILPEIEGDRLIAMVSKIRTYLAHKKKGVPMGRYGWKGFRELSAAERILYDYMLRNNLNPGTTYRWFIATRIPSDVKDKLLK
;
A
#
# COMPACT_ATOMS: atom_id res chain seq x y z
N MET A 1 -12.29 5.56 -28.19
CA MET A 1 -11.41 6.50 -27.46
C MET A 1 -10.61 5.68 -26.45
N LYS A 2 -9.33 5.38 -26.71
CA LYS A 2 -8.51 4.47 -25.86
C LYS A 2 -8.39 5.03 -24.43
N VAL A 3 -8.91 4.30 -23.45
CA VAL A 3 -8.75 4.65 -22.04
C VAL A 3 -7.36 4.22 -21.60
N SER A 4 -6.42 5.17 -21.56
CA SER A 4 -5.09 4.93 -20.99
C SER A 4 -5.19 4.75 -19.47
N TYR A 5 -4.75 3.61 -18.96
CA TYR A 5 -4.76 3.25 -17.52
C TYR A 5 -3.89 4.17 -16.65
N ASP A 6 -3.08 5.03 -17.26
CA ASP A 6 -2.51 6.19 -16.59
C ASP A 6 -3.57 7.11 -15.95
N ARG A 7 -4.84 6.97 -16.31
CA ARG A 7 -5.94 7.72 -15.71
C ARG A 7 -6.60 7.01 -14.53
N ILE A 8 -6.54 5.67 -14.47
CA ILE A 8 -7.17 4.87 -13.40
C ILE A 8 -6.15 4.72 -12.27
N GLY A 9 -6.20 5.65 -11.32
CA GLY A 9 -5.33 5.71 -10.14
C GLY A 9 -4.07 6.57 -10.31
N ASN A 10 -3.58 6.78 -11.53
CA ASN A 10 -2.31 7.44 -11.82
C ASN A 10 -2.44 8.92 -12.28
N THR A 11 -3.65 9.49 -12.20
CA THR A 11 -3.96 10.85 -12.71
C THR A 11 -3.26 11.98 -11.95
N ARG A 12 -2.80 11.74 -10.70
CA ARG A 12 -2.21 12.77 -9.82
C ARG A 12 -0.88 12.36 -9.18
N ILE A 13 -0.29 11.22 -9.54
CA ILE A 13 0.93 10.76 -8.88
C ILE A 13 2.14 11.43 -9.52
N ARG A 14 2.67 12.42 -8.81
CA ARG A 14 3.92 13.12 -9.13
C ARG A 14 4.88 12.91 -7.99
N TYR A 15 6.03 12.29 -8.26
CA TYR A 15 7.12 12.17 -7.29
C TYR A 15 8.20 13.17 -7.68
N LYS A 16 8.50 14.13 -6.79
CA LYS A 16 9.44 15.24 -7.06
C LYS A 16 9.17 16.00 -8.38
N GLY A 17 7.89 16.19 -8.72
CA GLY A 17 7.46 16.94 -9.92
C GLY A 17 7.29 16.09 -11.18
N THR A 18 7.83 14.87 -11.23
CA THR A 18 7.75 13.99 -12.40
C THR A 18 6.64 12.95 -12.24
N LYS A 19 5.87 12.70 -13.31
CA LYS A 19 4.87 11.63 -13.34
C LYS A 19 5.58 10.28 -13.27
N LYS A 20 5.32 9.50 -12.21
CA LYS A 20 5.81 8.12 -12.08
C LYS A 20 4.66 7.14 -12.17
N SER A 21 4.89 5.98 -12.77
CA SER A 21 3.92 4.90 -12.77
C SER A 21 3.74 4.36 -11.35
N ILE A 22 2.50 4.01 -10.99
CA ILE A 22 2.21 3.29 -9.74
C ILE A 22 2.96 1.96 -9.70
N PHE A 23 3.08 1.29 -10.85
CA PHE A 23 3.76 0.00 -10.96
C PHE A 23 5.23 0.14 -10.61
N ASP A 24 5.91 1.15 -11.17
CA ASP A 24 7.32 1.43 -10.86
C ASP A 24 7.49 1.74 -9.38
N LYS A 25 6.59 2.56 -8.81
CA LYS A 25 6.69 2.93 -7.41
C LYS A 25 6.45 1.75 -6.46
N VAL A 26 5.51 0.86 -6.79
CA VAL A 26 5.27 -0.37 -6.03
C VAL A 26 6.45 -1.33 -6.15
N ASN A 27 7.09 -1.42 -7.32
CA ASN A 27 8.27 -2.25 -7.50
C ASN A 27 9.47 -1.71 -6.72
N GLU A 28 9.72 -0.40 -6.71
CA GLU A 28 10.72 0.23 -5.83
C GLU A 28 10.48 -0.17 -4.37
N VAL A 29 9.26 0.01 -3.89
CA VAL A 29 8.90 -0.35 -2.50
C VAL A 29 9.11 -1.85 -2.24
N LYS A 30 8.79 -2.73 -3.18
CA LYS A 30 9.00 -4.17 -3.03
C LYS A 30 10.48 -4.55 -2.97
N ILE A 31 11.33 -3.87 -3.75
CA ILE A 31 12.78 -4.11 -3.74
C ILE A 31 13.35 -3.71 -2.38
N ASP A 32 13.07 -2.49 -1.92
CA ASP A 32 13.55 -2.01 -0.62
C ASP A 32 13.08 -2.92 0.52
N LEU A 33 11.83 -3.38 0.47
CA LEU A 33 11.27 -4.23 1.52
C LEU A 33 11.84 -5.64 1.53
N LYS A 34 12.35 -6.16 0.40
CA LYS A 34 13.05 -7.46 0.40
C LYS A 34 14.36 -7.40 1.20
N GLU A 35 15.00 -6.24 1.29
CA GLU A 35 16.21 -6.07 2.10
C GLU A 35 15.89 -5.97 3.59
N ILE A 36 14.73 -5.42 3.95
CA ILE A 36 14.37 -5.13 5.35
C ILE A 36 13.54 -6.26 5.97
N LEU A 37 12.63 -6.86 5.20
CA LEU A 37 11.67 -7.88 5.61
C LEU A 37 11.58 -8.98 4.52
N PRO A 38 12.66 -9.74 4.29
CA PRO A 38 12.73 -10.73 3.21
C PRO A 38 11.63 -11.82 3.32
N GLU A 39 11.17 -12.13 4.53
CA GLU A 39 10.13 -13.12 4.80
C GLU A 39 8.70 -12.64 4.50
N ILE A 40 8.52 -11.38 4.08
CA ILE A 40 7.21 -10.74 3.90
C ILE A 40 7.01 -10.33 2.45
N GLU A 41 6.38 -11.22 1.68
CA GLU A 41 6.03 -10.96 0.29
C GLU A 41 4.53 -11.03 0.00
N GLY A 42 4.15 -10.51 -1.17
CA GLY A 42 2.82 -10.65 -1.76
C GLY A 42 1.67 -10.30 -0.80
N ASP A 43 0.83 -11.30 -0.51
CA ASP A 43 -0.39 -11.17 0.29
C ASP A 43 -0.17 -10.76 1.72
N ARG A 44 0.95 -11.18 2.29
CA ARG A 44 1.31 -10.80 3.65
C ARG A 44 1.63 -9.31 3.73
N LEU A 45 2.36 -8.78 2.76
CA LEU A 45 2.70 -7.35 2.70
C LEU A 45 1.43 -6.49 2.56
N ILE A 46 0.51 -6.85 1.66
CA ILE A 46 -0.75 -6.12 1.50
C ILE A 46 -1.57 -6.13 2.80
N ALA A 47 -1.66 -7.28 3.47
CA ALA A 47 -2.35 -7.40 4.75
C ALA A 47 -1.74 -6.48 5.82
N MET A 48 -0.41 -6.40 5.89
CA MET A 48 0.29 -5.53 6.82
C MET A 48 0.06 -4.04 6.54
N VAL A 49 0.16 -3.61 5.26
CA VAL A 49 -0.15 -2.22 4.90
C VAL A 49 -1.61 -1.87 5.22
N SER A 50 -2.54 -2.82 4.98
CA SER A 50 -3.95 -2.68 5.37
C SER A 50 -4.13 -2.52 6.89
N LYS A 51 -3.38 -3.31 7.68
CA LYS A 51 -3.39 -3.22 9.14
C LYS A 51 -2.84 -1.89 9.63
N ILE A 52 -1.74 -1.40 9.07
CA ILE A 52 -1.14 -0.10 9.41
C ILE A 52 -2.14 1.03 9.09
N ARG A 53 -2.77 1.01 7.90
CA ARG A 53 -3.82 1.97 7.53
C ARG A 53 -4.94 2.01 8.57
N THR A 54 -5.41 0.84 8.98
CA THR A 54 -6.53 0.71 9.93
C THR A 54 -6.12 1.15 11.33
N TYR A 55 -4.91 0.77 11.77
CA TYR A 55 -4.32 1.18 13.04
C TYR A 55 -4.29 2.71 13.18
N LEU A 56 -3.77 3.41 12.17
CA LEU A 56 -3.70 4.88 12.18
C LEU A 56 -5.08 5.54 12.20
N ALA A 57 -6.02 5.01 11.41
CA ALA A 57 -7.39 5.52 11.39
C ALA A 57 -8.07 5.40 12.76
N HIS A 58 -7.84 4.30 13.48
CA HIS A 58 -8.39 4.07 14.82
C HIS A 58 -7.72 4.93 15.87
N LYS A 59 -6.38 5.02 15.85
CA LYS A 59 -5.60 5.88 16.75
C LYS A 59 -6.03 7.34 16.63
N LYS A 60 -6.26 7.84 15.41
CA LYS A 60 -6.75 9.22 15.18
C LYS A 60 -8.17 9.45 15.74
N LYS A 61 -9.01 8.42 15.76
CA LYS A 61 -10.39 8.51 16.26
C LYS A 61 -10.51 8.25 17.78
N GLY A 62 -9.39 8.02 18.47
CA GLY A 62 -9.40 7.67 19.89
C GLY A 62 -10.08 6.33 20.19
N VAL A 63 -10.17 5.43 19.20
CA VAL A 63 -10.78 4.11 19.40
C VAL A 63 -9.89 3.31 20.35
N PRO A 64 -10.42 2.76 21.47
CA PRO A 64 -9.65 1.93 22.36
C PRO A 64 -9.10 0.70 21.63
N MET A 65 -7.78 0.56 21.63
CA MET A 65 -7.12 -0.64 21.13
C MET A 65 -7.36 -1.77 22.14
N GLY A 66 -7.73 -2.96 21.68
CA GLY A 66 -8.02 -4.11 22.54
C GLY A 66 -9.47 -4.59 22.56
N ARG A 67 -10.44 -3.81 22.07
CA ARG A 67 -11.86 -4.20 22.11
C ARG A 67 -12.22 -5.18 20.98
N TYR A 68 -12.52 -6.42 21.37
CA TYR A 68 -12.94 -7.50 20.46
C TYR A 68 -14.12 -7.06 19.59
N GLY A 69 -14.08 -7.33 18.28
CA GLY A 69 -15.16 -7.03 17.32
C GLY A 69 -14.87 -5.92 16.29
N TRP A 70 -13.78 -5.16 16.42
CA TRP A 70 -13.40 -4.12 15.44
C TRP A 70 -12.16 -4.52 14.61
N LYS A 71 -12.23 -4.41 13.27
CA LYS A 71 -11.05 -4.63 12.41
C LYS A 71 -9.92 -3.67 12.82
N GLY A 72 -8.74 -4.20 13.12
CA GLY A 72 -7.57 -3.39 13.49
C GLY A 72 -7.41 -3.08 14.97
N PHE A 73 -8.15 -3.74 15.86
CA PHE A 73 -8.15 -3.52 17.32
C PHE A 73 -6.81 -3.76 18.05
N ARG A 74 -5.86 -4.48 17.44
CA ARG A 74 -4.57 -4.77 18.08
C ARG A 74 -3.49 -3.74 17.76
N GLU A 75 -2.50 -3.64 18.62
CA GLU A 75 -1.24 -2.94 18.33
C GLU A 75 -0.54 -3.52 17.09
N LEU A 76 0.33 -2.71 16.49
CA LEU A 76 1.20 -3.17 15.40
C LEU A 76 2.21 -4.20 15.92
N SER A 77 2.36 -5.30 15.20
CA SER A 77 3.43 -6.27 15.46
C SER A 77 4.81 -5.67 15.18
N ALA A 78 5.89 -6.32 15.62
CA ALA A 78 7.25 -5.83 15.37
C ALA A 78 7.51 -5.58 13.87
N ALA A 79 7.17 -6.54 13.01
CA ALA A 79 7.31 -6.39 11.56
C ALA A 79 6.43 -5.26 10.98
N GLU A 80 5.22 -5.07 11.50
CA GLU A 80 4.35 -3.97 11.05
C GLU A 80 4.87 -2.60 11.50
N ARG A 81 5.54 -2.52 12.65
CA ARG A 81 6.22 -1.30 13.10
C ARG A 81 7.42 -0.98 12.21
N ILE A 82 8.24 -1.97 11.89
CA ILE A 82 9.37 -1.81 10.95
C ILE A 82 8.87 -1.31 9.59
N LEU A 83 7.83 -1.95 9.06
CA LEU A 83 7.21 -1.50 7.80
C LEU A 83 6.67 -0.08 7.92
N TYR A 84 6.00 0.26 9.03
CA TYR A 84 5.50 1.61 9.25
C TYR A 84 6.62 2.66 9.30
N ASP A 85 7.73 2.36 9.97
CA ASP A 85 8.90 3.24 10.04
C ASP A 85 9.53 3.45 8.66
N TYR A 86 9.66 2.38 7.86
CA TYR A 86 10.08 2.48 6.46
C TYR A 86 9.15 3.41 5.67
N MET A 87 7.83 3.28 5.84
CA MET A 87 6.86 4.12 5.15
C MET A 87 6.99 5.59 5.55
N LEU A 88 7.20 5.88 6.83
CA LEU A 88 7.43 7.25 7.31
C LEU A 88 8.69 7.86 6.71
N ARG A 89 9.81 7.13 6.73
CA ARG A 89 11.10 7.59 6.18
C ARG A 89 11.02 7.88 4.68
N ASN A 90 10.17 7.14 3.95
CA ASN A 90 9.98 7.29 2.52
C ASN A 90 8.80 8.18 2.12
N ASN A 91 8.18 8.88 3.08
CA ASN A 91 7.01 9.73 2.88
C ASN A 91 5.84 9.00 2.17
N LEU A 92 5.63 7.74 2.53
CA LEU A 92 4.57 6.88 2.00
C LEU A 92 3.35 6.93 2.92
N ASN A 93 2.20 7.36 2.37
CA ASN A 93 0.95 7.33 3.11
C ASN A 93 0.35 5.90 3.10
N PRO A 94 0.08 5.26 4.26
CA PRO A 94 -0.42 3.89 4.30
C PRO A 94 -1.74 3.64 3.58
N GLY A 95 -2.64 4.63 3.55
CA GLY A 95 -3.89 4.53 2.79
C GLY A 95 -3.66 4.53 1.28
N THR A 96 -2.78 5.41 0.81
CA THR A 96 -2.42 5.51 -0.61
C THR A 96 -1.63 4.29 -1.06
N THR A 97 -0.59 3.91 -0.32
CA THR A 97 0.26 2.75 -0.63
C THR A 97 -0.55 1.47 -0.67
N TYR A 98 -1.49 1.24 0.26
CA TYR A 98 -2.39 0.09 0.23
C TYR A 98 -3.18 0.00 -1.10
N ARG A 99 -3.74 1.12 -1.55
CA ARG A 99 -4.49 1.19 -2.82
C ARG A 99 -3.60 0.90 -4.02
N TRP A 100 -2.35 1.38 -4.01
CA TRP A 100 -1.37 1.05 -5.05
C TRP A 100 -1.11 -0.45 -5.12
N PHE A 101 -0.84 -1.10 -3.99
CA PHE A 101 -0.61 -2.53 -3.94
C PHE A 101 -1.80 -3.34 -4.47
N ILE A 102 -3.04 -2.97 -4.13
CA ILE A 102 -4.24 -3.60 -4.70
C ILE A 102 -4.32 -3.37 -6.21
N ALA A 103 -4.10 -2.14 -6.68
CA ALA A 103 -4.20 -1.82 -8.10
C ALA A 103 -3.18 -2.60 -8.94
N THR A 104 -2.00 -2.88 -8.39
CA THR A 104 -0.97 -3.70 -9.05
C THR A 104 -1.26 -5.20 -9.05
N ARG A 105 -2.30 -5.65 -8.35
CA ARG A 105 -2.71 -7.06 -8.27
C ARG A 105 -3.68 -7.50 -9.36
N ILE A 106 -4.18 -6.56 -10.17
CA ILE A 106 -5.17 -6.86 -11.20
C ILE A 106 -4.56 -7.90 -12.16
N PRO A 107 -5.20 -9.08 -12.33
CA PRO A 107 -4.73 -10.13 -13.23
C PRO A 107 -4.48 -9.60 -14.64
N SER A 108 -3.44 -10.11 -15.32
CA SER A 108 -3.03 -9.62 -16.64
C SER A 108 -4.13 -9.79 -17.69
N ASP A 109 -4.95 -10.83 -17.59
CA ASP A 109 -6.12 -11.07 -18.43
C ASP A 109 -7.21 -10.00 -18.26
N VAL A 110 -7.38 -9.45 -17.05
CA VAL A 110 -8.24 -8.29 -16.80
C VAL A 110 -7.56 -7.04 -17.36
N LYS A 111 -6.25 -6.89 -17.18
CA LYS A 111 -5.46 -5.77 -17.74
C LYS A 111 -5.57 -5.71 -19.28
N ASP A 112 -5.54 -6.85 -19.96
CA ASP A 112 -5.59 -6.97 -21.41
C ASP A 112 -7.00 -6.73 -21.99
N LYS A 113 -8.05 -7.22 -21.31
CA LYS A 113 -9.45 -6.93 -21.69
C LYS A 113 -9.81 -5.46 -21.54
N LEU A 114 -9.12 -4.77 -20.64
CA LEU A 114 -9.35 -3.40 -20.29
C LEU A 114 -8.56 -2.40 -21.18
N LEU A 115 -7.48 -2.85 -21.84
CA LEU A 115 -6.65 -2.06 -22.75
C LEU A 115 -7.20 -1.95 -24.19
N LYS A 116 -8.28 -2.68 -24.51
CA LYS A 116 -9.05 -2.54 -25.75
C LYS A 116 -10.06 -1.40 -25.65
#